data_AF-A0A7K2E7T9-F1
#
_entry.id   AF-A0A7K2E7T9-F1
#
_cell.length_a   1.000
_cell.length_b   1.000
_cell.length_c   1.000
_cell.angle_alpha   90.00
_cell.angle_beta   90.00
_cell.angle_gamma   90.00
#
_symmetry.space_group_name_H-M   'P 1'
#
loop_
_entity.id
_entity.type
_entity.pdbx_description
1 polymer ?
#
loop_
_entity_poly.entity_id
_entity_poly.type
_entity_poly.pdbx_seq_one_letter_code
_entity_poly.pdbx_strand_id
1 'polypeptide(L)'
;METARRRPLLLGRQAGCHRGVPPQGSDPQADRHHRAGRRTPRGPVVVRPAVPEIIEVEAYRRAISATEGRTIASVHAPDEWFAKGGTTTDALRSELTGARIEEARRIGKLVIVDTDGPRLGLRFGMTGKIVVDGAMPIDHLLYDSPRHEPAWDRFGLEFEGAGAMVLRDPRRLGGVQLDPDESRLGPDALSLTLGQLRTALGRSTAALKARLLDQQRLAGLGNLLADEALWRARVSPVREARSLDASETARLHRAIRTTLRVLDQRGGSHTGDLQPARVRGGCCPRDGAALRREQVGGRTTYWCPGHQI
;
A
#
# COMPACT_ATOMS: atom_id res chain seq x y z
N MET A 1 -6.22 -49.10 38.62
CA MET A 1 -6.41 -48.85 37.18
C MET A 1 -7.34 -47.65 37.06
N GLU A 2 -7.03 -46.51 36.46
CA GLU A 2 -5.85 -46.01 35.75
C GLU A 2 -6.03 -44.48 35.68
N THR A 3 -5.01 -43.74 36.09
CA THR A 3 -5.01 -42.28 36.13
C THR A 3 -4.67 -41.72 34.76
N ALA A 4 -5.62 -41.04 34.12
CA ALA A 4 -5.41 -40.39 32.82
C ALA A 4 -4.45 -39.20 32.93
N ARG A 5 -3.17 -39.43 32.58
CA ARG A 5 -2.15 -38.37 32.44
C ARG A 5 -2.43 -37.53 31.19
N ARG A 6 -2.69 -36.24 31.40
CA ARG A 6 -2.67 -35.23 30.33
C ARG A 6 -1.25 -35.09 29.76
N ARG A 7 -1.09 -35.40 28.48
CA ARG A 7 0.13 -35.08 27.70
C ARG A 7 0.20 -33.57 27.45
N PRO A 8 1.33 -32.89 27.72
CA PRO A 8 1.51 -31.51 27.27
C PRO A 8 1.68 -31.47 25.75
N LEU A 9 0.93 -30.58 25.11
CA LEU A 9 1.14 -30.17 23.72
C LEU A 9 2.56 -29.62 23.57
N LEU A 10 3.37 -30.30 22.73
CA LEU A 10 4.67 -29.81 22.29
C LEU A 10 4.47 -28.50 21.51
N LEU A 11 4.81 -27.38 22.15
CA LEU A 11 5.09 -26.10 21.48
C LEU A 11 6.19 -26.35 20.43
N GLY A 12 5.81 -26.29 19.16
CA GLY A 12 6.77 -26.31 18.06
C GLY A 12 7.80 -25.19 18.26
N ARG A 13 9.07 -25.57 18.31
CA ARG A 13 10.21 -24.64 18.39
C ARG A 13 10.13 -23.64 17.23
N GLN A 14 9.83 -22.38 17.55
CA GLN A 14 10.12 -21.29 16.62
C GLN A 14 11.64 -21.23 16.44
N ALA A 15 12.10 -21.30 15.18
CA ALA A 15 13.49 -21.01 14.87
C ALA A 15 13.81 -19.60 15.39
N GLY A 16 14.62 -19.52 16.45
CA GLY A 16 14.93 -18.25 17.10
C GLY A 16 15.74 -17.34 16.18
N CYS A 17 15.38 -16.06 16.11
CA CYS A 17 16.19 -15.06 15.40
C CYS A 17 17.62 -15.10 15.94
N HIS A 18 18.61 -15.11 15.05
CA HIS A 18 20.00 -15.07 15.47
C HIS A 18 20.32 -13.68 16.02
N ARG A 19 20.87 -13.61 17.24
CA ARG A 19 21.47 -12.36 17.73
C ARG A 19 22.71 -12.11 16.89
N GLY A 20 22.66 -11.11 16.02
CA GLY A 20 23.72 -10.82 15.06
C GLY A 20 25.09 -10.68 15.72
N VAL A 21 26.05 -11.48 15.26
CA VAL A 21 27.49 -11.21 15.32
C VAL A 21 27.94 -11.17 13.86
N PRO A 22 28.66 -10.13 13.40
CA PRO A 22 29.12 -10.08 12.01
C PRO A 22 30.19 -11.17 11.79
N PRO A 23 30.17 -11.93 10.67
CA PRO A 23 31.27 -12.83 10.38
C PRO A 23 32.50 -12.01 9.99
N GLN A 24 33.56 -12.10 10.79
CA GLN A 24 34.90 -11.72 10.39
C GLN A 24 35.41 -12.74 9.36
N GLY A 25 36.05 -12.25 8.31
CA GLY A 25 36.47 -13.07 7.18
C GLY A 25 37.71 -13.92 7.44
N SER A 26 37.81 -15.02 6.69
CA SER A 26 39.06 -15.57 6.17
C SER A 26 38.76 -16.40 4.90
N ASP A 27 39.70 -16.33 3.97
CA ASP A 27 39.64 -16.70 2.54
C ASP A 27 40.08 -18.19 2.32
N PRO A 28 40.35 -18.71 1.10
CA PRO A 28 39.52 -19.69 0.40
C PRO A 28 40.22 -21.06 0.16
N GLN A 29 39.42 -22.09 -0.18
CA GLN A 29 39.71 -23.27 -1.04
C GLN A 29 39.15 -24.60 -0.52
N ALA A 30 38.80 -25.47 -1.48
CA ALA A 30 38.30 -26.85 -1.39
C ALA A 30 36.81 -26.97 -0.93
N ASP A 31 35.89 -27.65 -1.60
CA ASP A 31 35.97 -28.74 -2.56
C ASP A 31 34.76 -28.75 -3.52
N ARG A 32 35.01 -29.16 -4.76
CA ARG A 32 33.99 -29.60 -5.71
C ARG A 32 33.58 -31.02 -5.33
N HIS A 33 32.29 -31.31 -5.12
CA HIS A 33 31.65 -32.55 -5.58
C HIS A 33 30.12 -32.45 -5.52
N HIS A 34 29.48 -32.99 -6.56
CA HIS A 34 28.04 -33.11 -6.75
C HIS A 34 27.29 -33.79 -5.60
N ARG A 35 26.08 -33.31 -5.28
CA ARG A 35 24.87 -34.16 -5.28
C ARG A 35 23.56 -33.38 -5.14
N ALA A 36 22.67 -33.68 -6.08
CA ALA A 36 21.23 -33.89 -5.93
C ALA A 36 20.38 -32.80 -5.24
N GLY A 37 19.48 -32.22 -6.04
CA GLY A 37 18.51 -31.24 -5.61
C GLY A 37 17.60 -31.76 -4.51
N ARG A 38 17.66 -31.11 -3.35
CA ARG A 38 16.56 -31.10 -2.38
C ARG A 38 15.63 -29.96 -2.77
N ARG A 39 14.54 -30.29 -3.46
CA ARG A 39 13.37 -29.41 -3.53
C ARG A 39 12.85 -29.25 -2.10
N THR A 40 13.10 -28.09 -1.50
CA THR A 40 12.39 -27.69 -0.29
C THR A 40 10.90 -27.68 -0.61
N PRO A 41 10.03 -28.24 0.27
CA PRO A 41 8.61 -28.10 0.08
C PRO A 41 8.29 -26.61 0.19
N ARG A 42 7.87 -25.99 -0.92
CA ARG A 42 7.25 -24.68 -0.88
C ARG A 42 5.96 -24.86 -0.10
N GLY A 43 5.98 -24.48 1.18
CA GLY A 43 4.76 -24.35 1.97
C GLY A 43 3.77 -23.42 1.26
N PRO A 44 2.48 -23.49 1.61
CA PRO A 44 1.47 -22.66 0.97
C PRO A 44 1.92 -21.20 1.00
N VAL A 45 2.07 -20.60 -0.17
CA VAL A 45 2.28 -19.15 -0.31
C VAL A 45 1.02 -18.54 0.27
N VAL A 46 1.12 -18.04 1.52
CA VAL A 46 0.06 -17.20 2.08
C VAL A 46 0.06 -15.94 1.24
N VAL A 47 -0.79 -15.88 0.22
CA VAL A 47 -1.09 -14.67 -0.52
C VAL A 47 -1.70 -13.71 0.51
N ARG A 48 -0.87 -12.80 1.03
CA ARG A 48 -1.30 -11.79 1.99
C ARG A 48 -2.00 -10.71 1.18
N PRO A 49 -3.31 -10.50 1.37
CA PRO A 49 -4.03 -9.67 0.43
C PRO A 49 -3.66 -8.18 0.61
N ALA A 50 -3.90 -7.32 -0.39
CA ALA A 50 -3.30 -5.97 -0.49
C ALA A 50 -4.08 -4.86 0.25
N VAL A 51 -3.44 -3.80 0.72
CA VAL A 51 -4.17 -2.57 1.14
C VAL A 51 -3.96 -1.52 0.05
N PRO A 52 -4.96 -0.72 -0.37
CA PRO A 52 -4.75 0.31 -1.36
C PRO A 52 -3.68 1.33 -0.95
N GLU A 53 -2.48 1.20 -1.53
CA GLU A 53 -1.45 2.24 -1.54
C GLU A 53 -1.27 2.74 -2.98
N ILE A 54 -0.23 3.55 -3.25
CA ILE A 54 -0.09 4.17 -4.58
C ILE A 54 -0.04 3.17 -5.74
N ILE A 55 0.52 1.97 -5.53
CA ILE A 55 0.61 0.92 -6.56
C ILE A 55 -0.79 0.41 -6.91
N GLU A 56 -1.58 0.05 -5.91
CA GLU A 56 -2.94 -0.43 -6.11
C GLU A 56 -3.83 0.65 -6.73
N VAL A 57 -3.67 1.90 -6.27
CA VAL A 57 -4.45 3.03 -6.78
C VAL A 57 -4.06 3.37 -8.23
N GLU A 58 -2.80 3.17 -8.62
CA GLU A 58 -2.39 3.29 -10.03
C GLU A 58 -3.02 2.20 -10.91
N ALA A 59 -3.13 0.97 -10.40
CA ALA A 59 -3.87 -0.08 -11.10
C ALA A 59 -5.36 0.27 -11.26
N TYR A 60 -5.98 0.87 -10.24
CA TYR A 60 -7.36 1.38 -10.32
C TYR A 60 -7.49 2.49 -11.34
N ARG A 61 -6.58 3.48 -11.35
CA ARG A 61 -6.56 4.54 -12.36
C ARG A 61 -6.51 3.97 -13.78
N ARG A 62 -5.64 2.98 -14.04
CA ARG A 62 -5.53 2.29 -15.35
C ARG A 62 -6.81 1.56 -15.75
N ALA A 63 -7.52 0.96 -14.80
CA ALA A 63 -8.81 0.35 -15.09
C ALA A 63 -9.86 1.41 -15.43
N ILE A 64 -9.87 2.53 -14.70
CA ILE A 64 -10.81 3.64 -14.92
C ILE A 64 -10.53 4.35 -16.25
N SER A 65 -9.28 4.44 -16.72
CA SER A 65 -9.01 5.04 -18.04
C SER A 65 -9.69 4.30 -19.21
N ALA A 66 -10.12 3.04 -19.02
CA ALA A 66 -10.95 2.34 -20.01
C ALA A 66 -12.35 2.94 -20.19
N THR A 67 -12.77 3.86 -19.32
CA THR A 67 -14.05 4.57 -19.43
C THR A 67 -13.93 5.96 -20.06
N GLU A 68 -12.73 6.39 -20.46
CA GLU A 68 -12.50 7.67 -21.12
C GLU A 68 -13.32 7.76 -22.42
N GLY A 69 -13.93 8.92 -22.66
CA GLY A 69 -14.83 9.19 -23.78
C GLY A 69 -16.28 8.74 -23.59
N ARG A 70 -16.60 7.97 -22.54
CA ARG A 70 -17.99 7.53 -22.27
C ARG A 70 -18.78 8.60 -21.53
N THR A 71 -20.06 8.69 -21.84
CA THR A 71 -21.03 9.54 -21.15
C THR A 71 -21.71 8.78 -20.02
N ILE A 72 -21.85 9.43 -18.87
CA ILE A 72 -22.50 8.87 -17.68
C ILE A 72 -24.01 8.95 -17.87
N ALA A 73 -24.68 7.80 -17.95
CA ALA A 73 -26.13 7.70 -18.06
C ALA A 73 -26.83 7.84 -16.71
N SER A 74 -26.25 7.27 -15.65
CA SER A 74 -26.81 7.31 -14.31
C SER A 74 -25.72 7.19 -13.24
N VAL A 75 -26.03 7.69 -12.03
CA VAL A 75 -25.12 7.69 -10.88
C VAL A 75 -25.77 7.00 -9.70
N HIS A 76 -25.12 5.94 -9.22
CA HIS A 76 -25.49 5.26 -7.99
C HIS A 76 -24.67 5.80 -6.82
N ALA A 77 -25.28 6.55 -5.92
CA ALA A 77 -24.61 7.12 -4.74
C ALA A 77 -25.46 6.93 -3.47
N PRO A 78 -25.63 5.70 -2.93
CA PRO A 78 -26.60 5.40 -1.88
C PRO A 78 -26.19 5.91 -0.50
N ASP A 79 -24.95 6.36 -0.33
CA ASP A 79 -24.31 6.51 0.98
C ASP A 79 -23.78 7.94 1.18
N GLU A 80 -24.55 8.77 1.89
CA GLU A 80 -24.20 10.17 2.19
C GLU A 80 -22.89 10.31 2.97
N TRP A 81 -22.56 9.35 3.82
CA TRP A 81 -21.27 9.34 4.50
C TRP A 81 -20.11 9.10 3.55
N PHE A 82 -20.34 8.38 2.45
CA PHE A 82 -19.31 8.09 1.46
C PHE A 82 -19.02 9.31 0.57
N ALA A 83 -19.95 10.26 0.47
CA ALA A 83 -19.70 11.58 -0.08
C ALA A 83 -18.87 12.42 0.91
N LYS A 84 -17.78 13.04 0.44
CA LYS A 84 -16.77 13.72 1.28
C LYS A 84 -16.58 15.17 0.84
N GLY A 85 -15.99 15.97 1.72
CA GLY A 85 -15.52 17.32 1.35
C GLY A 85 -16.65 18.31 1.04
N GLY A 86 -17.85 18.11 1.61
CA GLY A 86 -19.02 18.96 1.34
C GLY A 86 -19.87 18.50 0.16
N THR A 87 -19.41 17.51 -0.61
CA THR A 87 -20.21 16.84 -1.63
C THR A 87 -21.38 16.10 -0.99
N THR A 88 -22.57 16.20 -1.61
CA THR A 88 -23.76 15.41 -1.24
C THR A 88 -24.05 14.34 -2.29
N THR A 89 -24.84 13.33 -1.93
CA THR A 89 -25.24 12.30 -2.92
C THR A 89 -26.13 12.86 -4.02
N ASP A 90 -26.94 13.88 -3.72
CA ASP A 90 -27.75 14.56 -4.72
C ASP A 90 -26.89 15.35 -5.71
N ALA A 91 -25.87 16.07 -5.24
CA ALA A 91 -24.92 16.76 -6.11
C ALA A 91 -24.18 15.78 -7.03
N LEU A 92 -23.73 14.63 -6.50
CA LEU A 92 -23.11 13.57 -7.31
C LEU A 92 -24.04 13.10 -8.43
N ARG A 93 -25.33 12.90 -8.15
CA ARG A 93 -26.30 12.47 -9.16
C ARG A 93 -26.56 13.58 -10.18
N SER A 94 -26.84 14.79 -9.73
CA SER A 94 -27.25 15.88 -10.62
C SER A 94 -26.11 16.41 -11.49
N GLU A 95 -24.88 16.45 -10.97
CA GLU A 95 -23.77 17.10 -11.67
C GLU A 95 -22.96 16.13 -12.55
N LEU A 96 -22.95 14.82 -12.25
CA LEU A 96 -22.23 13.83 -13.06
C LEU A 96 -23.12 13.17 -14.12
N THR A 97 -24.44 13.14 -13.95
CA THR A 97 -25.33 12.55 -14.97
C THR A 97 -25.27 13.38 -16.24
N GLY A 98 -25.00 12.73 -17.37
CA GLY A 98 -24.80 13.36 -18.68
C GLY A 98 -23.38 13.88 -18.93
N ALA A 99 -22.51 13.89 -17.92
CA ALA A 99 -21.11 14.31 -18.10
C ALA A 99 -20.32 13.22 -18.85
N ARG A 100 -19.40 13.65 -19.70
CA ARG A 100 -18.48 12.78 -20.44
C ARG A 100 -17.14 12.71 -19.73
N ILE A 101 -16.63 11.49 -19.53
CA ILE A 101 -15.30 11.29 -18.96
C ILE A 101 -14.23 11.71 -19.98
N GLU A 102 -13.30 12.55 -19.56
CA GLU A 102 -12.21 13.04 -20.40
C GLU A 102 -10.90 12.31 -20.11
N GLU A 103 -10.52 12.21 -18.84
CA GLU A 103 -9.25 11.62 -18.42
C GLU A 103 -9.34 11.01 -17.02
N ALA A 104 -8.67 9.87 -16.80
CA ALA A 104 -8.43 9.34 -15.47
C ALA A 104 -6.97 9.55 -15.04
N ARG A 105 -6.75 10.44 -14.08
CA ARG A 105 -5.42 10.72 -13.49
C ARG A 105 -5.37 10.41 -11.99
N ARG A 106 -4.20 10.56 -11.37
CA ARG A 106 -3.97 10.17 -9.96
C ARG A 106 -2.89 11.01 -9.30
N ILE A 107 -3.14 11.43 -8.06
CA ILE A 107 -2.14 12.02 -7.17
C ILE A 107 -2.14 11.25 -5.84
N GLY A 108 -1.01 10.66 -5.49
CA GLY A 108 -0.88 9.73 -4.37
C GLY A 108 -1.95 8.64 -4.38
N LYS A 109 -2.86 8.67 -3.40
CA LYS A 109 -3.94 7.68 -3.23
C LYS A 109 -5.32 8.22 -3.62
N LEU A 110 -5.36 9.33 -4.36
CA LEU A 110 -6.56 9.91 -4.93
C LEU A 110 -6.54 9.66 -6.44
N VAL A 111 -7.56 8.97 -6.95
CA VAL A 111 -7.87 8.99 -8.38
C VAL A 111 -8.76 10.19 -8.65
N ILE A 112 -8.51 10.85 -9.78
CA ILE A 112 -9.29 11.99 -10.25
C ILE A 112 -9.76 11.62 -11.65
N VAL A 113 -11.06 11.64 -11.85
CA VAL A 113 -11.70 11.46 -13.14
C VAL A 113 -12.16 12.83 -13.60
N ASP A 114 -11.43 13.39 -14.55
CA ASP A 114 -11.79 14.65 -15.19
C ASP A 114 -12.94 14.39 -16.17
N THR A 115 -13.92 15.29 -16.17
CA THR A 115 -15.10 15.26 -17.05
C THR A 115 -15.26 16.61 -17.73
N ASP A 116 -16.17 16.70 -18.71
CA ASP A 116 -16.59 17.99 -19.29
C ASP A 116 -17.49 18.84 -18.35
N GLY A 117 -17.73 18.36 -17.13
CA GLY A 117 -18.34 19.07 -16.01
C GLY A 117 -17.43 19.05 -14.77
N PRO A 118 -17.91 18.60 -13.59
CA PRO A 118 -17.10 18.57 -12.38
C PRO A 118 -16.08 17.43 -12.39
N ARG A 119 -14.98 17.58 -11.65
CA ARG A 119 -14.01 16.49 -11.47
C ARG A 119 -14.45 15.54 -10.37
N LEU A 120 -14.38 14.24 -10.60
CA LEU A 120 -14.71 13.22 -9.62
C LEU A 120 -13.46 12.67 -8.93
N GLY A 121 -13.32 12.92 -7.64
CA GLY A 121 -12.29 12.36 -6.78
C GLY A 121 -12.70 11.05 -6.12
N LEU A 122 -11.86 10.02 -6.22
CA LEU A 122 -12.08 8.70 -5.62
C LEU A 122 -10.96 8.32 -4.65
N ARG A 123 -11.34 7.96 -3.42
CA ARG A 123 -10.46 7.37 -2.39
C ARG A 123 -10.93 5.98 -2.01
N PHE A 124 -9.99 5.05 -1.89
CA PHE A 124 -10.30 3.62 -1.71
C PHE A 124 -10.18 3.14 -0.26
N GLY A 125 -9.74 3.98 0.68
CA GLY A 125 -9.61 3.59 2.08
C GLY A 125 -8.70 2.36 2.24
N MET A 126 -9.15 1.35 3.00
CA MET A 126 -8.39 0.11 3.21
C MET A 126 -8.88 -1.09 2.39
N THR A 127 -10.14 -1.09 1.98
CA THR A 127 -10.82 -2.23 1.35
C THR A 127 -11.57 -1.86 0.09
N GLY A 128 -11.45 -0.60 -0.35
CA GLY A 128 -12.05 -0.12 -1.57
C GLY A 128 -11.45 -0.77 -2.80
N LYS A 129 -12.31 -1.24 -3.69
CA LYS A 129 -11.96 -1.76 -5.01
C LYS A 129 -12.80 -1.08 -6.07
N ILE A 130 -12.21 -0.96 -7.26
CA ILE A 130 -12.95 -0.55 -8.45
C ILE A 130 -13.26 -1.77 -9.31
N VAL A 131 -14.50 -1.85 -9.80
CA VAL A 131 -14.92 -2.79 -10.83
C VAL A 131 -15.30 -1.96 -12.05
N VAL A 132 -14.75 -2.27 -13.22
CA VAL A 132 -15.04 -1.59 -14.48
C VAL A 132 -15.47 -2.65 -15.49
N ASP A 133 -16.70 -2.57 -15.98
CA ASP A 133 -17.31 -3.52 -16.91
C ASP A 133 -17.15 -5.00 -16.47
N GLY A 134 -17.31 -5.25 -15.18
CA GLY A 134 -17.15 -6.57 -14.57
C GLY A 134 -15.70 -7.01 -14.34
N ALA A 135 -14.71 -6.28 -14.85
CA ALA A 135 -13.30 -6.54 -14.60
C ALA A 135 -12.84 -5.83 -13.31
N MET A 136 -12.06 -6.55 -12.50
CA MET A 136 -11.49 -6.03 -11.26
C MET A 136 -9.96 -6.16 -11.34
N PRO A 137 -9.19 -5.06 -11.37
CA PRO A 137 -7.74 -5.11 -11.56
C PRO A 137 -7.02 -5.74 -10.36
N ILE A 138 -7.65 -5.74 -9.18
CA ILE A 138 -7.13 -6.35 -7.95
C ILE A 138 -8.22 -7.21 -7.34
N ASP A 139 -8.02 -8.52 -7.40
CA ASP A 139 -8.96 -9.54 -6.93
C ASP A 139 -9.04 -9.64 -5.40
N HIS A 140 -7.92 -9.45 -4.68
CA HIS A 140 -7.83 -9.70 -3.24
C HIS A 140 -7.14 -8.57 -2.43
N LEU A 141 -7.88 -7.96 -1.47
CA LEU A 141 -7.36 -6.95 -0.52
C LEU A 141 -7.31 -7.45 0.94
N LEU A 142 -6.34 -6.97 1.72
CA LEU A 142 -6.23 -7.20 3.16
C LEU A 142 -7.49 -6.70 3.84
N TYR A 143 -8.05 -7.53 4.71
CA TYR A 143 -9.28 -7.23 5.44
C TYR A 143 -10.55 -7.18 4.58
N ASP A 144 -10.48 -7.64 3.33
CA ASP A 144 -11.64 -7.79 2.47
C ASP A 144 -12.44 -9.06 2.79
N SER A 145 -13.72 -9.04 2.45
CA SER A 145 -14.61 -10.20 2.56
C SER A 145 -14.78 -10.85 1.19
N PRO A 146 -14.70 -12.18 1.05
CA PRO A 146 -14.92 -12.86 -0.22
C PRO A 146 -16.38 -12.86 -0.68
N ARG A 147 -17.30 -12.31 0.11
CA ARG A 147 -18.73 -12.23 -0.25
C ARG A 147 -18.98 -11.08 -1.21
N HIS A 148 -20.11 -11.13 -1.89
CA HIS A 148 -20.59 -10.05 -2.75
C HIS A 148 -21.93 -9.60 -2.18
N GLU A 149 -21.93 -8.48 -1.45
CA GLU A 149 -23.15 -7.90 -0.89
C GLU A 149 -23.40 -6.58 -1.64
N PRO A 150 -24.55 -6.39 -2.30
CA PRO A 150 -24.87 -5.14 -2.99
C PRO A 150 -24.76 -3.91 -2.08
N ALA A 151 -25.00 -4.08 -0.77
CA ALA A 151 -24.86 -3.02 0.23
C ALA A 151 -23.41 -2.50 0.40
N TRP A 152 -22.41 -3.14 -0.20
CA TRP A 152 -21.02 -2.69 -0.20
C TRP A 152 -20.66 -1.85 -1.42
N ASP A 153 -21.53 -1.76 -2.41
CA ASP A 153 -21.37 -0.88 -3.56
C ASP A 153 -21.71 0.54 -3.10
N ARG A 154 -20.66 1.34 -2.86
CA ARG A 154 -20.78 2.65 -2.20
C ARG A 154 -20.96 3.79 -3.20
N PHE A 155 -20.52 3.58 -4.43
CA PHE A 155 -20.66 4.52 -5.52
C PHE A 155 -20.59 3.76 -6.86
N GLY A 156 -21.32 4.20 -7.87
CA GLY A 156 -21.24 3.65 -9.21
C GLY A 156 -21.70 4.61 -10.29
N LEU A 157 -21.20 4.39 -11.49
CA LEU A 157 -21.58 5.07 -12.72
C LEU A 157 -22.06 4.01 -13.72
N GLU A 158 -23.22 4.23 -14.32
CA GLU A 158 -23.66 3.51 -15.51
C GLU A 158 -23.41 4.38 -16.72
N PHE A 159 -22.92 3.79 -17.81
CA PHE A 159 -22.58 4.52 -19.02
C PHE A 159 -23.65 4.33 -20.10
N GLU A 160 -23.80 5.33 -20.96
CA GLU A 160 -24.66 5.21 -22.15
C GLU A 160 -24.20 4.05 -23.04
N GLY A 161 -25.16 3.35 -23.65
CA GLY A 161 -24.92 2.17 -24.49
C GLY A 161 -24.80 0.87 -23.69
N ALA A 162 -23.77 0.74 -22.84
CA ALA A 162 -23.57 -0.40 -21.94
C ALA A 162 -22.45 -0.16 -20.94
N GLY A 163 -22.43 -0.95 -19.88
CA GLY A 163 -21.32 -1.07 -18.94
C GLY A 163 -21.35 -0.09 -17.78
N ALA A 164 -20.47 -0.33 -16.80
CA ALA A 164 -20.54 0.35 -15.51
C ALA A 164 -19.18 0.39 -14.80
N MET A 165 -19.01 1.39 -13.94
CA MET A 165 -17.93 1.51 -12.98
C MET A 165 -18.51 1.48 -11.57
N VAL A 166 -18.03 0.60 -10.69
CA VAL A 166 -18.52 0.46 -9.31
C VAL A 166 -17.36 0.50 -8.32
N LEU A 167 -17.47 1.38 -7.34
CA LEU A 167 -16.59 1.41 -6.17
C LEU A 167 -17.24 0.64 -5.02
N ARG A 168 -16.65 -0.52 -4.73
CA ARG A 168 -17.04 -1.36 -3.60
C ARG A 168 -16.14 -1.10 -2.41
N ASP A 169 -16.73 -0.85 -1.25
CA ASP A 169 -15.97 -0.75 0.01
C ASP A 169 -16.77 -1.30 1.20
N PRO A 170 -16.51 -2.55 1.63
CA PRO A 170 -17.20 -3.18 2.74
C PRO A 170 -17.03 -2.42 4.07
N ARG A 171 -15.88 -1.75 4.26
CA ARG A 171 -15.56 -1.05 5.52
C ARG A 171 -15.95 0.42 5.51
N ARG A 172 -16.42 0.96 4.38
CA ARG A 172 -16.90 2.35 4.25
C ARG A 172 -15.84 3.38 4.70
N LEU A 173 -14.58 3.15 4.33
CA LEU A 173 -13.41 3.96 4.67
C LEU A 173 -12.86 4.80 3.50
N GLY A 174 -13.29 4.49 2.28
CA GLY A 174 -13.06 5.30 1.10
C GLY A 174 -13.91 6.56 1.09
N GLY A 175 -14.08 7.12 -0.10
CA GLY A 175 -15.02 8.20 -0.33
C GLY A 175 -14.96 8.71 -1.75
N VAL A 176 -16.03 9.42 -2.12
CA VAL A 176 -16.16 10.15 -3.38
C VAL A 176 -16.36 11.64 -3.08
N GLN A 177 -15.84 12.48 -3.95
CA GLN A 177 -15.90 13.93 -3.79
C GLN A 177 -15.93 14.60 -5.16
N LEU A 178 -16.78 15.59 -5.33
CA LEU A 178 -16.73 16.51 -6.47
C LEU A 178 -15.66 17.57 -6.22
N ASP A 179 -14.89 17.88 -7.25
CA ASP A 179 -13.81 18.86 -7.28
C ASP A 179 -12.87 18.74 -6.06
N PRO A 180 -12.17 17.60 -5.91
CA PRO A 180 -11.26 17.41 -4.78
C PRO A 180 -10.15 18.48 -4.80
N ASP A 181 -9.87 19.05 -3.62
CA ASP A 181 -8.77 20.00 -3.46
C ASP A 181 -7.41 19.28 -3.51
N GLU A 182 -6.79 19.34 -4.68
CA GLU A 182 -5.47 18.75 -4.98
C GLU A 182 -4.32 19.51 -4.31
N SER A 183 -4.50 20.80 -3.98
CA SER A 183 -3.44 21.67 -3.44
C SER A 183 -2.92 21.21 -2.08
N ARG A 184 -3.74 20.40 -1.38
CA ARG A 184 -3.42 19.82 -0.08
C ARG A 184 -2.59 18.55 -0.17
N LEU A 185 -2.30 18.04 -1.36
CA LEU A 185 -1.47 16.85 -1.55
C LEU A 185 0.00 17.24 -1.74
N GLY A 186 0.87 16.47 -1.11
CA GLY A 186 2.31 16.56 -1.37
C GLY A 186 2.67 16.04 -2.76
N PRO A 187 3.95 16.17 -3.16
CA PRO A 187 4.47 15.55 -4.38
C PRO A 187 4.11 14.07 -4.47
N ASP A 188 3.85 13.61 -5.69
CA ASP A 188 3.48 12.23 -5.97
C ASP A 188 4.68 11.28 -5.81
N ALA A 189 4.49 10.19 -5.07
CA ALA A 189 5.59 9.26 -4.78
C ALA A 189 6.12 8.52 -6.02
N LEU A 190 5.34 8.31 -7.08
CA LEU A 190 5.81 7.64 -8.31
C LEU A 190 6.73 8.57 -9.14
N SER A 191 6.46 9.87 -9.17
CA SER A 191 7.27 10.85 -9.89
C SER A 191 8.28 11.61 -9.00
N LEU A 192 8.36 11.25 -7.72
CA LEU A 192 9.15 11.94 -6.70
C LEU A 192 10.60 12.21 -7.13
N THR A 193 11.00 13.47 -7.04
CA THR A 193 12.39 13.94 -7.20
C THR A 193 13.11 14.02 -5.86
N LEU A 194 14.44 14.05 -5.90
CA LEU A 194 15.25 14.20 -4.68
C LEU A 194 14.99 15.55 -3.99
N GLY A 195 14.81 16.63 -4.75
CA GLY A 195 14.48 17.95 -4.22
C GLY A 195 13.14 17.95 -3.50
N GLN A 196 12.11 17.36 -4.10
CA GLN A 196 10.80 17.19 -3.47
C GLN A 196 10.87 16.37 -2.18
N LEU A 197 11.64 15.26 -2.14
CA LEU A 197 11.83 14.50 -0.91
C LEU A 197 12.49 15.34 0.19
N ARG A 198 13.54 16.10 -0.13
CA ARG A 198 14.19 17.00 0.84
C ARG A 198 13.21 18.01 1.43
N THR A 199 12.38 18.62 0.59
CA THR A 199 11.33 19.55 1.03
C THR A 199 10.25 18.86 1.87
N ALA A 200 9.83 17.66 1.48
CA ALA A 200 8.84 16.87 2.21
C ALA A 200 9.30 16.51 3.63
N LEU A 201 10.58 16.09 3.77
CA LEU A 201 11.18 15.82 5.07
C LEU A 201 11.35 17.11 5.87
N GLY A 202 11.96 18.13 5.26
CA GLY A 202 12.23 19.43 5.86
C GLY A 202 13.09 19.34 7.12
N ARG A 203 12.95 20.31 8.03
CA ARG A 203 13.62 20.32 9.35
C ARG A 203 12.77 19.71 10.45
N SER A 204 11.89 18.77 10.11
CA SER A 204 10.93 18.22 11.07
C SER A 204 11.58 17.33 12.13
N THR A 205 11.15 17.51 13.37
CA THR A 205 11.48 16.64 14.52
C THR A 205 10.62 15.38 14.58
N ALA A 206 9.57 15.28 13.76
CA ALA A 206 8.74 14.09 13.73
C ALA A 206 9.53 12.88 13.21
N ALA A 207 9.15 11.70 13.68
CA ALA A 207 9.73 10.44 13.22
C ALA A 207 9.66 10.33 11.68
N LEU A 208 10.75 9.87 11.06
CA LEU A 208 10.91 9.80 9.62
C LEU A 208 9.74 9.07 8.95
N LYS A 209 9.32 7.91 9.50
CA LYS A 209 8.19 7.18 8.94
C LYS A 209 6.89 8.00 9.01
N ALA A 210 6.65 8.72 10.11
CA ALA A 210 5.45 9.56 10.21
C ALA A 210 5.44 10.65 9.13
N ARG A 211 6.60 11.24 8.83
CA ARG A 211 6.74 12.24 7.76
C ARG A 211 6.53 11.67 6.37
N LEU A 212 6.99 10.45 6.11
CA LEU A 212 6.75 9.76 4.83
C LEU A 212 5.29 9.35 4.62
N LEU A 213 4.52 9.17 5.70
CA LEU A 213 3.10 8.81 5.65
C LEU A 213 2.16 10.01 5.57
N ASP A 214 2.67 11.23 5.78
CA ASP A 214 1.91 12.46 5.70
C ASP A 214 1.59 12.78 4.23
N GLN A 215 0.33 12.60 3.83
CA GLN A 215 -0.10 12.77 2.44
C GLN A 215 -0.01 14.23 1.96
N GLN A 216 0.05 15.21 2.87
CA GLN A 216 0.28 16.62 2.51
C GLN A 216 1.76 16.93 2.23
N ARG A 217 2.66 16.04 2.64
CA ARG A 217 4.11 16.17 2.44
C ARG A 217 4.62 15.24 1.36
N LEU A 218 4.08 14.04 1.27
CA LEU A 218 4.41 13.03 0.27
C LEU A 218 3.18 12.18 0.01
N ALA A 219 2.57 12.35 -1.15
CA ALA A 219 1.34 11.66 -1.49
C ALA A 219 1.65 10.26 -2.05
N GLY A 220 0.99 9.23 -1.52
CA GLY A 220 1.02 7.88 -2.10
C GLY A 220 1.60 6.78 -1.23
N LEU A 221 2.60 7.07 -0.39
CA LEU A 221 3.17 6.05 0.49
C LEU A 221 2.17 5.67 1.59
N GLY A 222 2.00 4.37 1.81
CA GLY A 222 1.32 3.84 2.98
C GLY A 222 2.24 3.03 3.87
N ASN A 223 1.62 2.27 4.77
CA ASN A 223 2.32 1.59 5.85
C ASN A 223 3.27 0.50 5.33
N LEU A 224 2.87 -0.22 4.28
CA LEU A 224 3.66 -1.30 3.69
C LEU A 224 4.87 -0.72 2.96
N LEU A 225 4.61 0.23 2.05
CA LEU A 225 5.67 0.83 1.23
C LEU A 225 6.67 1.63 2.06
N ALA A 226 6.22 2.33 3.11
CA ALA A 226 7.11 3.06 4.01
C ALA A 226 8.05 2.11 4.78
N ASP A 227 7.53 1.02 5.36
CA ASP A 227 8.35 0.02 6.06
C ASP A 227 9.39 -0.59 5.11
N GLU A 228 8.95 -1.04 3.93
CA GLU A 228 9.81 -1.67 2.92
C GLU A 228 10.90 -0.71 2.41
N ALA A 229 10.53 0.54 2.09
CA ALA A 229 11.47 1.53 1.57
C ALA A 229 12.52 1.91 2.62
N LEU A 230 12.12 2.10 3.88
CA LEU A 230 13.04 2.41 4.98
C LEU A 230 13.99 1.24 5.29
N TRP A 231 13.47 0.01 5.24
CA TRP A 231 14.26 -1.20 5.39
C TRP A 231 15.29 -1.34 4.28
N ARG A 232 14.90 -1.18 3.01
CA ARG A 232 15.84 -1.16 1.87
C ARG A 232 16.83 0.01 1.95
N ALA A 233 16.41 1.17 2.45
CA ALA A 233 17.26 2.33 2.65
C ALA A 233 18.21 2.19 3.86
N ARG A 234 18.01 1.20 4.73
CA ARG A 234 18.77 1.02 5.98
C ARG A 234 18.69 2.23 6.90
N VAL A 235 17.52 2.86 6.97
CA VAL A 235 17.30 4.07 7.78
C VAL A 235 16.23 3.75 8.82
N SER A 236 16.49 4.11 10.08
CA SER A 236 15.53 3.89 11.16
C SER A 236 14.22 4.65 10.92
N PRO A 237 13.05 4.03 11.13
CA PRO A 237 11.76 4.72 10.99
C PRO A 237 11.48 5.73 12.10
N VAL A 238 12.15 5.60 13.25
CA VAL A 238 11.88 6.40 14.46
C VAL A 238 12.78 7.62 14.62
N ARG A 239 13.90 7.69 13.90
CA ARG A 239 14.75 8.90 13.93
C ARG A 239 14.00 10.11 13.38
N GLU A 240 14.35 11.29 13.87
CA GLU A 240 13.75 12.54 13.41
C GLU A 240 14.05 12.75 11.92
N ALA A 241 13.09 13.20 11.12
CA ALA A 241 13.29 13.41 9.69
C ALA A 241 14.44 14.39 9.38
N ARG A 242 14.62 15.42 10.21
CA ARG A 242 15.71 16.40 10.10
C ARG A 242 17.12 15.83 10.32
N SER A 243 17.23 14.64 10.90
CA SER A 243 18.51 14.01 11.19
C SER A 243 19.19 13.41 9.95
N LEU A 244 18.45 13.26 8.85
CA LEU A 244 18.98 12.66 7.63
C LEU A 244 19.96 13.62 6.96
N ASP A 245 21.17 13.12 6.69
CA ASP A 245 22.12 13.85 5.85
C ASP A 245 21.76 13.75 4.36
N ALA A 246 22.53 14.45 3.51
CA ALA A 246 22.29 14.49 2.08
C ALA A 246 22.45 13.11 1.39
N SER A 247 23.37 12.27 1.88
CA SER A 247 23.64 10.92 1.38
C SER A 247 22.53 9.94 1.78
N GLU A 248 22.10 10.00 3.04
CA GLU A 248 20.96 9.24 3.56
C GLU A 248 19.66 9.62 2.83
N THR A 249 19.43 10.92 2.61
CA THR A 249 18.27 11.39 1.85
C THR A 249 18.29 10.88 0.41
N ALA A 250 19.46 10.91 -0.25
CA ALA A 250 19.60 10.38 -1.61
C ALA A 250 19.42 8.85 -1.65
N ARG A 251 19.90 8.13 -0.64
CA ARG A 251 19.70 6.67 -0.49
C ARG A 251 18.23 6.32 -0.28
N LEU A 252 17.53 7.05 0.59
CA LEU A 252 16.10 6.90 0.81
C LEU A 252 15.29 7.18 -0.45
N HIS A 253 15.62 8.26 -1.18
CA HIS A 253 14.98 8.58 -2.46
C HIS A 253 15.10 7.42 -3.47
N ARG A 254 16.31 6.89 -3.66
CA ARG A 254 16.53 5.72 -4.53
C ARG A 254 15.78 4.49 -4.05
N ALA A 255 15.74 4.24 -2.74
CA ALA A 255 15.04 3.11 -2.15
C ALA A 255 13.52 3.20 -2.34
N ILE A 256 12.92 4.39 -2.19
CA ILE A 256 11.49 4.63 -2.46
C ILE A 256 11.18 4.33 -3.92
N ARG A 257 11.89 4.96 -4.87
CA ARG A 257 11.65 4.76 -6.31
C ARG A 257 11.83 3.31 -6.74
N THR A 258 12.89 2.66 -6.26
CA THR A 258 13.15 1.25 -6.56
C THR A 258 12.07 0.35 -5.96
N THR A 259 11.62 0.66 -4.74
CA THR A 259 10.56 -0.11 -4.07
C THR A 259 9.26 -0.06 -4.84
N LEU A 260 8.82 1.13 -5.22
CA LEU A 260 7.60 1.31 -6.00
C LEU A 260 7.67 0.53 -7.31
N ARG A 261 8.75 0.70 -8.08
CA ARG A 261 8.94 -0.01 -9.35
C ARG A 261 8.95 -1.53 -9.18
N VAL A 262 9.73 -2.05 -8.23
CA VAL A 262 9.88 -3.50 -8.04
C VAL A 262 8.59 -4.13 -7.54
N LEU A 263 7.87 -3.47 -6.62
CA LEU A 263 6.64 -4.03 -6.07
C LEU A 263 5.46 -3.90 -7.04
N ASP A 264 5.42 -2.86 -7.87
CA ASP A 264 4.48 -2.75 -8.99
C ASP A 264 4.64 -3.94 -9.96
N GLN A 265 5.89 -4.23 -10.36
CA GLN A 265 6.22 -5.39 -11.21
C GLN A 265 5.89 -6.74 -10.57
N ARG A 266 5.88 -6.81 -9.23
CA ARG A 266 5.53 -8.03 -8.49
C ARG A 266 4.03 -8.15 -8.18
N GLY A 267 3.22 -7.15 -8.52
CA GLY A 267 1.76 -7.19 -8.38
C GLY A 267 1.21 -6.52 -7.12
N GLY A 268 1.97 -5.67 -6.41
CA GLY A 268 1.41 -4.81 -5.37
C GLY A 268 2.31 -4.53 -4.16
N SER A 269 1.91 -3.56 -3.34
CA SER A 269 2.61 -3.13 -2.12
C SER A 269 2.80 -4.25 -1.08
N HIS A 270 1.95 -5.28 -1.11
CA HIS A 270 2.02 -6.46 -0.25
C HIS A 270 3.07 -7.50 -0.68
N THR A 271 3.82 -7.26 -1.76
CA THR A 271 4.81 -8.21 -2.30
C THR A 271 6.27 -7.87 -1.88
N GLY A 272 6.41 -7.02 -0.86
CA GLY A 272 7.68 -6.60 -0.27
C GLY A 272 8.50 -7.75 0.31
N ASP A 273 9.82 -7.61 0.31
CA ASP A 273 10.73 -8.61 0.87
C ASP A 273 10.63 -8.65 2.41
N LEU A 274 10.31 -7.51 3.05
CA LEU A 274 10.06 -7.44 4.49
C LEU A 274 8.70 -8.04 4.86
N GLN A 275 7.73 -8.02 3.94
CA GLN A 275 6.33 -8.34 4.25
C GLN A 275 6.10 -9.71 4.89
N PRO A 276 6.75 -10.82 4.47
CA PRO A 276 6.62 -12.12 5.14
C PRO A 276 7.05 -12.08 6.61
N ALA A 277 8.05 -11.25 6.94
CA ALA A 277 8.59 -11.11 8.29
C ALA A 277 7.80 -10.11 9.16
N ARG A 278 6.81 -9.39 8.62
CA ARG A 278 5.92 -8.49 9.37
C ARG A 278 4.90 -9.28 10.19
N VAL A 279 5.40 -9.95 11.22
CA VAL A 279 4.67 -10.75 12.23
C VAL A 279 5.32 -10.56 13.60
N ARG A 280 4.57 -10.80 14.68
CA ARG A 280 5.13 -10.71 16.04
C ARG A 280 6.31 -11.69 16.18
N GLY A 281 7.47 -11.18 16.57
CA GLY A 281 8.70 -11.98 16.71
C GLY A 281 9.39 -12.33 15.39
N GLY A 282 8.98 -11.73 14.26
CA GLY A 282 9.62 -11.98 12.96
C GLY A 282 11.10 -11.60 12.93
N CYS A 283 11.87 -12.33 12.14
CA CYS A 283 13.29 -12.07 11.93
C CYS A 283 13.51 -11.31 10.63
N CYS A 284 14.49 -10.42 10.61
CA CYS A 284 14.85 -9.62 9.47
C CYS A 284 15.28 -10.52 8.29
N PRO A 285 14.66 -10.40 7.11
CA PRO A 285 15.03 -11.21 5.94
C PRO A 285 16.46 -10.98 5.45
N ARG A 286 17.10 -9.88 5.85
CA ARG A 286 18.42 -9.47 5.38
C ARG A 286 19.57 -9.97 6.25
N ASP A 287 19.39 -10.00 7.56
CA ASP A 287 20.48 -10.28 8.52
C ASP A 287 20.07 -11.23 9.66
N GLY A 288 18.81 -11.68 9.68
CA GLY A 288 18.30 -12.62 10.69
C GLY A 288 18.05 -11.99 12.08
N ALA A 289 18.32 -10.70 12.29
CA ALA A 289 18.09 -10.04 13.56
C ALA A 289 16.58 -9.96 13.89
N ALA A 290 16.21 -9.97 15.16
CA ALA A 290 14.82 -9.82 15.56
C ALA A 290 14.27 -8.44 15.15
N LEU A 291 13.14 -8.42 14.43
CA LEU A 291 12.48 -7.18 14.07
C LEU A 291 11.85 -6.53 15.29
N ARG A 292 12.01 -5.21 15.40
CA ARG A 292 11.22 -4.40 16.32
C ARG A 292 9.83 -4.18 15.75
N ARG A 293 8.84 -4.21 16.64
CA ARG A 293 7.44 -3.90 16.35
C ARG A 293 6.96 -2.82 17.31
N GLU A 294 6.70 -1.63 16.81
CA GLU A 294 6.20 -0.52 17.62
C GLU A 294 5.25 0.40 16.82
N GLN A 295 4.65 1.37 17.50
CA GLN A 295 3.77 2.36 16.88
C GLN A 295 4.59 3.61 16.52
N VAL A 296 4.65 3.93 15.22
CA VAL A 296 5.31 5.14 14.71
C VAL A 296 4.29 5.90 13.87
N GLY A 297 4.01 7.15 14.22
CA GLY A 297 2.95 7.93 13.57
C GLY A 297 1.58 7.25 13.63
N GLY A 298 1.26 6.57 14.73
CA GLY A 298 0.01 5.82 14.91
C GLY A 298 -0.12 4.54 14.07
N ARG A 299 0.94 4.12 13.36
CA ARG A 299 0.94 2.91 12.53
C ARG A 299 1.89 1.85 13.09
N THR A 300 1.45 0.60 13.02
CA THR A 300 2.32 -0.53 13.37
C THR A 300 3.46 -0.62 12.37
N THR A 301 4.66 -0.57 12.92
CA THR A 301 5.92 -0.44 12.20
C THR A 301 6.79 -1.62 12.51
N TYR A 302 7.27 -2.30 11.48
CA TYR A 302 8.24 -3.38 11.60
C TYR A 302 9.56 -2.92 10.99
N TRP A 303 10.66 -3.04 11.75
CA TRP A 303 11.97 -2.61 11.29
C TRP A 303 13.10 -3.38 11.96
N CYS A 304 14.26 -3.46 11.30
CA CYS A 304 15.44 -4.14 11.80
C CYS A 304 16.35 -3.18 12.58
N PRO A 305 16.49 -3.30 13.91
CA PRO A 305 17.43 -2.47 14.67
C PRO A 305 18.90 -2.80 14.39
N GLY A 306 19.18 -3.94 13.75
CA GLY A 306 20.55 -4.35 13.44
C GLY A 306 21.18 -3.57 12.30
N HIS A 307 20.41 -3.17 11.28
CA HIS A 307 20.96 -2.45 10.13
C HIS A 307 20.26 -1.14 9.77
N GLN A 308 19.09 -0.84 10.36
CA GLN A 308 18.44 0.45 10.18
C GLN A 308 18.87 1.35 11.33
N ILE A 309 19.82 2.25 11.05
CA ILE A 309 20.38 3.19 12.01
C ILE A 309 19.66 4.52 11.88
#